data_AF-A0AAV5LED1-F1
#
_entry.id   AF-A0AAV5LED1-F1
#
_cell.length_a   1.000
_cell.length_b   1.000
_cell.length_c   1.000
_cell.angle_alpha   90.00
_cell.angle_beta   90.00
_cell.angle_gamma   90.00
#
_symmetry.space_group_name_H-M   'P 1'
#
loop_
_entity.id
_entity.type
_entity.pdbx_description
1 polymer ?
#
loop_
_entity_poly.entity_id
_entity_poly.type
_entity_poly.pdbx_seq_one_letter_code
_entity_poly.pdbx_strand_id
1 'polypeptide(L)'
;MEEIISEGGVTAMTGDLILFVKLQNLDLFGLSELKSIHRFALSFPSLVAIRVGYCPKLRKIPLSSNSTEGRRVIIRGEQQWWNELEWEDESARDHFLPSFEPC
;
A
#
# COMPACT_ATOMS: atom_id res chain seq x y z
N MET A 1 35.86 -22.78 -15.33
CA MET A 1 35.47 -21.69 -14.42
C MET A 1 34.07 -22.02 -13.99
N GLU A 2 33.94 -22.58 -12.79
CA GLU A 2 32.67 -23.06 -12.24
C GLU A 2 32.07 -21.91 -11.44
N GLU A 3 30.91 -21.39 -11.86
CA GLU A 3 30.16 -20.43 -11.07
C GLU A 3 29.21 -21.18 -10.13
N ILE A 4 29.46 -21.03 -8.84
CA ILE A 4 28.64 -21.56 -7.76
C ILE A 4 27.42 -20.64 -7.64
N ILE A 5 26.25 -21.11 -8.04
CA ILE A 5 24.99 -20.42 -7.76
C ILE A 5 24.76 -20.52 -6.25
N SER A 6 25.07 -19.44 -5.54
CA SER A 6 24.62 -19.25 -4.16
C SER A 6 23.09 -19.14 -4.18
N GLU A 7 22.41 -20.17 -3.70
CA GLU A 7 20.99 -20.13 -3.34
C GLU A 7 20.78 -19.12 -2.20
N GLY A 8 20.67 -17.85 -2.59
CA GLY A 8 20.14 -16.76 -1.79
C GLY A 8 18.79 -16.33 -2.35
N GLY A 9 17.79 -17.21 -2.22
CA GLY A 9 16.36 -16.93 -2.35
C GLY A 9 15.94 -15.84 -3.34
N VAL A 10 15.96 -16.13 -4.63
CA VAL A 10 15.06 -15.48 -5.58
C VAL A 10 13.64 -15.99 -5.31
N THR A 11 12.95 -15.39 -4.33
CA THR A 11 11.50 -15.55 -4.22
C THR A 11 10.86 -14.84 -5.41
N ALA A 12 10.54 -15.67 -6.41
CA ALA A 12 9.47 -15.58 -7.39
C ALA A 12 8.86 -14.20 -7.65
N MET A 13 8.82 -13.83 -8.93
CA MET A 13 7.95 -12.80 -9.48
C MET A 13 6.47 -13.17 -9.29
N THR A 14 5.94 -13.03 -8.08
CA THR A 14 4.50 -13.02 -7.67
C THR A 14 4.46 -12.93 -6.13
N GLY A 15 5.12 -11.94 -5.54
CA GLY A 15 5.15 -11.76 -4.09
C GLY A 15 5.39 -10.30 -3.75
N ASP A 16 4.56 -9.74 -2.86
CA ASP A 16 4.68 -8.36 -2.40
C ASP A 16 6.13 -8.08 -1.95
N LEU A 17 6.74 -7.02 -2.48
CA LEU A 17 8.06 -6.61 -2.05
C LEU A 17 7.96 -6.19 -0.58
N ILE A 18 8.67 -6.90 0.30
CA ILE A 18 8.75 -6.55 1.73
C ILE A 18 9.61 -5.30 1.86
N LEU A 19 8.96 -4.14 1.87
CA LEU A 19 9.58 -2.84 2.01
C LEU A 19 9.09 -2.18 3.30
N PHE A 20 9.72 -1.06 3.68
CA PHE A 20 9.20 -0.20 4.74
C PHE A 20 8.84 -0.91 6.07
N VAL A 21 9.64 -1.89 6.49
CA VAL A 21 9.34 -2.78 7.62
C VAL A 21 9.09 -2.07 8.96
N LYS A 22 9.58 -0.82 9.10
CA LYS A 22 9.39 0.02 10.31
C LYS A 22 8.42 1.19 10.10
N LEU A 23 7.86 1.37 8.90
CA LEU A 23 6.96 2.48 8.61
C LEU A 23 5.61 2.24 9.29
N GLN A 24 5.25 3.13 10.23
CA GLN A 24 3.99 3.06 10.96
C GLN A 24 2.94 4.02 10.43
N ASN A 25 3.35 5.19 9.95
CA ASN A 25 2.45 6.23 9.47
C ASN A 25 2.89 6.68 8.08
N LEU A 26 1.94 6.74 7.15
CA LEU A 26 2.13 7.30 5.82
C LEU A 26 1.20 8.50 5.65
N ASP A 27 1.78 9.71 5.70
CA ASP A 27 1.03 10.95 5.55
C ASP A 27 1.35 11.58 4.18
N LEU A 28 0.32 11.79 3.37
CA LEU A 28 0.40 12.40 2.03
C LEU A 28 -0.48 13.65 2.02
N PHE A 29 0.13 14.81 1.82
CA PHE A 29 -0.56 16.08 1.90
C PHE A 29 -0.13 17.05 0.80
N GLY A 30 -1.09 17.63 0.08
CA GLY A 30 -0.83 18.69 -0.90
C GLY A 30 -0.06 18.23 -2.15
N LEU A 31 -0.07 16.94 -2.45
CA LEU A 31 0.64 16.37 -3.60
C LEU A 31 -0.27 16.38 -4.83
N SER A 32 -0.44 17.55 -5.44
CA SER A 32 -1.43 17.80 -6.51
C SER A 32 -1.25 16.92 -7.75
N GLU A 33 -0.02 16.53 -8.05
CA GLU A 33 0.33 15.73 -9.24
C GLU A 33 0.57 14.24 -8.95
N LEU A 34 0.55 13.82 -7.67
CA LEU A 34 0.82 12.43 -7.31
C LEU A 34 -0.35 11.56 -7.77
N LYS A 35 -0.06 10.56 -8.63
CA LYS A 35 -1.05 9.62 -9.17
C LYS A 35 -1.05 8.27 -8.48
N SER A 36 0.15 7.78 -8.15
CA SER A 36 0.37 6.53 -7.43
C SER A 36 1.66 6.62 -6.64
N ILE A 37 1.74 5.87 -5.53
CA ILE A 37 2.97 5.78 -4.70
C ILE A 37 3.94 4.75 -5.30
N HIS A 38 3.41 3.65 -5.84
CA HIS A 38 4.20 2.60 -6.48
C HIS A 38 3.36 1.82 -7.49
N ARG A 39 4.03 1.18 -8.48
CA ARG A 39 3.35 0.41 -9.53
C ARG A 39 2.74 -0.89 -8.99
N PHE A 40 3.45 -1.53 -8.07
CA PHE A 40 3.11 -2.84 -7.48
C PHE A 40 2.71 -2.68 -6.02
N ALA A 41 1.92 -3.63 -5.52
CA ALA A 41 1.63 -3.75 -4.10
C ALA A 41 2.93 -3.92 -3.29
N LEU A 42 2.95 -3.34 -2.09
CA LEU A 42 4.07 -3.34 -1.18
C LEU A 42 3.62 -3.88 0.17
N SER A 43 4.48 -4.63 0.85
CA SER A 43 4.22 -4.99 2.24
C SER A 43 4.66 -3.85 3.16
N PHE A 44 3.82 -3.56 4.15
CA PHE A 44 4.02 -2.60 5.23
C PHE A 44 3.69 -3.27 6.58
N PRO A 45 4.56 -4.17 7.06
CA PRO A 45 4.25 -5.04 8.20
C PRO A 45 4.03 -4.29 9.53
N SER A 46 4.54 -3.05 9.64
CA SER A 46 4.37 -2.21 10.82
C SER A 46 3.36 -1.07 10.63
N LEU A 47 2.62 -1.03 9.52
CA LEU A 47 1.73 0.10 9.23
C LEU A 47 0.58 0.16 10.23
N VAL A 48 0.29 1.38 10.69
CA VAL A 48 -0.79 1.69 11.63
C VAL A 48 -1.78 2.67 10.99
N ALA A 49 -1.29 3.67 10.26
CA ALA A 49 -2.15 4.65 9.63
C ALA A 49 -1.66 5.13 8.25
N ILE A 50 -2.63 5.46 7.40
CA ILE A 50 -2.44 6.20 6.15
C ILE A 50 -3.34 7.43 6.22
N ARG A 51 -2.79 8.61 5.92
CA ARG A 51 -3.56 9.86 5.83
C ARG A 51 -3.32 10.51 4.48
N VAL A 52 -4.39 10.82 3.77
CA VAL A 52 -4.36 11.46 2.46
C VAL A 52 -5.21 12.72 2.50
N GLY A 53 -4.62 13.87 2.19
CA GLY A 53 -5.35 15.13 2.04
C GLY A 53 -4.80 15.98 0.91
N TYR A 54 -5.67 16.70 0.19
CA TYR A 54 -5.28 17.56 -0.93
C TYR A 54 -4.40 16.85 -1.98
N CYS A 55 -4.69 15.58 -2.26
CA CYS A 55 -4.02 14.76 -3.27
C CYS A 55 -5.02 14.38 -4.38
N PRO A 56 -5.52 15.36 -5.16
CA PRO A 56 -6.67 15.17 -6.06
C PRO A 56 -6.45 14.17 -7.19
N LYS A 57 -5.20 13.86 -7.56
CA LYS A 57 -4.86 12.90 -8.63
C LYS A 57 -4.46 11.52 -8.12
N LEU A 58 -4.33 11.33 -6.80
CA LEU A 58 -3.92 10.05 -6.23
C LEU A 58 -5.08 9.07 -6.40
N ARG A 59 -4.85 8.00 -7.16
CA ARG A 59 -5.86 6.95 -7.40
C ARG A 59 -5.41 5.58 -6.94
N LYS A 60 -4.10 5.35 -6.77
CA LYS A 60 -3.58 4.03 -6.36
C LYS A 60 -2.68 4.13 -5.13
N ILE A 61 -2.97 3.31 -4.12
CA ILE A 61 -2.08 3.01 -2.99
C ILE A 61 -1.57 1.57 -3.17
N PRO A 62 -0.28 1.29 -2.91
CA PRO A 62 0.30 -0.04 -3.07
C PRO A 62 -0.08 -0.97 -1.90
N LEU A 63 -1.38 -1.18 -1.68
CA LEU A 63 -1.90 -2.12 -0.69
C LEU A 63 -2.53 -3.34 -1.38
N SER A 64 -2.10 -4.53 -0.96
CA SER A 64 -2.76 -5.82 -1.16
C SER A 64 -3.38 -6.28 0.17
N SER A 65 -4.24 -7.30 0.14
CA SER A 65 -4.79 -7.91 1.36
C SER A 65 -3.72 -8.48 2.32
N ASN A 66 -2.49 -8.71 1.83
CA ASN A 66 -1.35 -9.20 2.62
C ASN A 66 -0.40 -8.08 3.07
N SER A 67 -0.62 -6.84 2.64
CA SER A 67 0.31 -5.74 2.90
C SER A 67 0.54 -5.48 4.39
N THR A 68 -0.41 -5.76 5.27
CA THR A 68 -0.34 -5.34 6.69
C THR A 68 -0.13 -6.49 7.67
N GLU A 69 0.25 -7.68 7.19
CA GLU A 69 0.33 -8.91 8.02
C GLU A 69 -0.97 -9.18 8.80
N GLY A 70 -2.13 -8.85 8.22
CA GLY A 70 -3.44 -9.01 8.86
C GLY A 70 -3.74 -8.01 9.98
N ARG A 71 -2.89 -6.97 10.17
CA ARG A 71 -3.13 -5.91 11.14
C ARG A 71 -4.14 -4.91 10.60
N ARG A 72 -4.99 -4.40 11.50
CA ARG A 72 -5.89 -3.29 11.20
C ARG A 72 -5.08 -2.01 11.00
N VAL A 73 -5.30 -1.34 9.87
CA VAL A 73 -4.76 -0.02 9.56
C VAL A 73 -5.90 1.00 9.62
N ILE A 74 -5.60 2.24 9.96
CA ILE A 74 -6.56 3.35 9.86
C ILE A 74 -6.24 4.11 8.58
N ILE A 75 -7.20 4.22 7.67
CA ILE A 75 -7.04 5.00 6.44
C ILE A 75 -7.94 6.23 6.53
N ARG A 76 -7.33 7.42 6.53
CA ARG A 76 -8.05 8.70 6.57
C ARG A 76 -7.85 9.48 5.30
N GLY A 77 -8.93 10.09 4.81
CA GLY A 77 -8.86 11.01 3.70
C GLY A 77 -10.23 11.44 3.21
N GLU A 78 -10.23 12.23 2.14
CA GLU A 78 -11.44 12.77 1.54
C GLU A 78 -12.32 11.63 1.00
N GLN A 79 -13.63 11.66 1.29
CA GLN A 79 -14.57 10.62 0.83
C GLN A 79 -14.55 10.46 -0.70
N GLN A 80 -14.42 11.56 -1.44
CA GLN A 80 -14.31 11.52 -2.90
C GLN A 80 -13.07 10.74 -3.34
N TRP A 81 -11.92 11.01 -2.73
CA TRP A 81 -10.68 10.29 -3.02
C TRP A 81 -10.84 8.78 -2.76
N TRP A 82 -11.43 8.41 -1.63
CA TRP A 82 -11.68 7.00 -1.28
C TRP A 82 -12.58 6.28 -2.29
N ASN A 83 -13.64 6.95 -2.75
CA ASN A 83 -14.57 6.40 -3.73
C ASN A 83 -13.95 6.19 -5.11
N GLU A 84 -12.94 6.99 -5.45
CA GLU A 84 -12.22 6.93 -6.73
C GLU A 84 -10.95 6.05 -6.66
N LEU A 85 -10.69 5.39 -5.53
CA LEU A 85 -9.49 4.59 -5.35
C LEU A 85 -9.52 3.32 -6.23
N GLU A 86 -8.46 3.13 -7.00
CA GLU A 86 -8.17 1.93 -7.78
C GLU A 86 -7.44 0.91 -6.90
N TRP A 87 -8.15 -0.15 -6.51
CA TRP A 87 -7.61 -1.25 -5.73
C TRP A 87 -6.84 -2.25 -6.59
N GLU A 88 -5.88 -2.95 -6.01
CA GLU A 88 -5.13 -4.00 -6.72
C GLU A 88 -6.07 -5.17 -7.12
N ASP A 89 -6.95 -5.56 -6.21
CA ASP A 89 -7.99 -6.57 -6.41
C ASP A 89 -9.18 -6.34 -5.46
N GLU A 90 -10.26 -7.10 -5.66
CA GLU A 90 -11.46 -7.05 -4.80
C GLU A 90 -11.16 -7.46 -3.35
N SER A 91 -10.20 -8.36 -3.13
CA SER A 91 -9.82 -8.82 -1.79
C SER A 91 -9.18 -7.71 -0.97
N ALA A 92 -8.29 -6.91 -1.57
CA ALA A 92 -7.69 -5.74 -0.95
C ALA A 92 -8.77 -4.70 -0.60
N ARG A 93 -9.69 -4.43 -1.54
CA ARG A 93 -10.82 -3.52 -1.30
C ARG A 93 -11.64 -3.96 -0.08
N ASP A 94 -12.08 -5.22 -0.05
CA ASP A 94 -12.91 -5.74 1.03
C ASP A 94 -12.17 -5.77 2.37
N HIS A 95 -10.86 -6.05 2.34
CA HIS A 95 -10.02 -6.04 3.53
C HIS A 95 -9.87 -4.64 4.15
N PHE A 96 -9.71 -3.60 3.32
CA PHE A 96 -9.49 -2.23 3.79
C PHE A 96 -10.77 -1.39 3.89
N LEU A 97 -11.90 -1.84 3.35
CA LEU A 97 -13.18 -1.12 3.46
C LEU A 97 -13.57 -0.76 4.90
N PRO A 98 -13.44 -1.67 5.90
CA PRO A 98 -13.77 -1.37 7.30
C PRO A 98 -12.75 -0.44 7.99
N SER A 99 -11.64 -0.14 7.33
CA SER A 99 -10.52 0.63 7.86
C SER A 99 -10.58 2.12 7.53
N PHE A 100 -11.54 2.53 6.68
CA PHE A 100 -11.66 3.91 6.23
C PHE A 100 -12.41 4.80 7.23
N GLU A 101 -11.81 5.95 7.52
CA GLU A 101 -12.37 7.00 8.36
C GLU A 101 -12.32 8.33 7.57
N PRO A 102 -13.45 8.84 7.07
CA PRO A 102 -13.47 10.10 6.32
C PRO A 102 -13.04 11.28 7.21
N CYS A 103 -12.31 12.24 6.61
CA CYS A 103 -11.91 13.50 7.26
C CYS A 103 -12.84 14.67 6.91
#